data_AF-A0A7S4VE86-F1
#
_entry.id   AF-A0A7S4VE86-F1
#
_cell.length_a   1.000
_cell.length_b   1.000
_cell.length_c   1.000
_cell.angle_alpha   90.00
_cell.angle_beta   90.00
_cell.angle_gamma   90.00
#
_symmetry.space_group_name_H-M   'P 1'
#
loop_
_entity.id
_entity.type
_entity.pdbx_description
1 polymer ?
#
loop_
_entity_poly.entity_id
_entity_poly.type
_entity_poly.pdbx_seq_one_letter_code
_entity_poly.pdbx_strand_id
1 'polypeptide(L)'
;MALTRASLVFAALAAEACGAASSSANQTASLRGARSCTASWAYDCKDSPTCCEAGFTCYQKTPRWAACLKQCIPGIVQPGDDGKQIPWTCRVLGPAPVPAPFPGPAPPAPGPPPPAPQPPAPLPPAPAPPLPPAPAPPVPCEDKHRYCEAWALAGQCEQNPGYMYVMCTKACGLCG
;
A
#
# COMPACT_ATOMS: atom_id res chain seq x y z
N MET A 1 -1.57 -60.92 36.95
CA MET A 1 -1.75 -59.68 36.17
C MET A 1 -0.61 -59.57 35.19
N ALA A 2 -0.89 -59.03 33.99
CA ALA A 2 0.00 -58.82 32.84
C ALA A 2 0.06 -59.96 31.80
N LEU A 3 -0.86 -59.90 30.83
CA LEU A 3 -0.67 -60.45 29.49
C LEU A 3 -1.03 -59.37 28.46
N THR A 4 0.03 -58.78 27.93
CA THR A 4 0.35 -58.51 26.52
C THR A 4 -0.63 -57.72 25.64
N ARG A 5 -0.06 -56.59 25.17
CA ARG A 5 -0.53 -55.57 24.22
C ARG A 5 -1.00 -56.18 22.90
N ALA A 6 -2.16 -55.74 22.42
CA ALA A 6 -2.57 -55.86 21.02
C ALA A 6 -2.99 -54.46 20.52
N SER A 7 -2.02 -53.72 20.00
CA SER A 7 -2.31 -52.51 19.22
C SER A 7 -2.29 -52.92 17.74
N LEU A 8 -3.48 -53.10 17.18
CA LEU A 8 -3.66 -52.99 15.74
C LEU A 8 -3.67 -51.50 15.42
N VAL A 9 -2.63 -51.02 14.74
CA VAL A 9 -2.72 -49.73 14.06
C VAL A 9 -2.24 -49.93 12.63
N PHE A 10 -3.12 -49.48 11.75
CA PHE A 10 -3.19 -49.73 10.33
C PHE A 10 -1.93 -49.30 9.59
N ALA A 11 -1.59 -50.12 8.60
CA ALA A 11 -0.61 -49.86 7.59
C ALA A 11 -0.90 -48.55 6.85
N ALA A 12 0.20 -47.84 6.59
CA ALA A 12 0.29 -46.63 5.80
C ALA A 12 -0.26 -46.82 4.38
N LEU A 13 -0.94 -45.81 3.88
CA LEU A 13 -1.12 -45.58 2.45
C LEU A 13 -1.10 -44.08 2.15
N ALA A 14 -0.44 -43.80 1.02
CA ALA A 14 -0.40 -42.56 0.24
C ALA A 14 0.53 -41.44 0.74
N ALA A 15 1.75 -41.47 0.21
CA ALA A 15 2.48 -40.26 -0.13
C ALA A 15 2.00 -39.79 -1.51
N GLU A 16 1.59 -38.53 -1.64
CA GLU A 16 1.98 -37.62 -2.74
C GLU A 16 1.37 -36.21 -2.58
N ALA A 17 2.23 -35.23 -2.85
CA ALA A 17 2.02 -33.83 -3.25
C ALA A 17 1.98 -32.68 -2.21
N CYS A 18 2.67 -31.61 -2.63
CA CYS A 18 3.02 -30.36 -1.97
C CYS A 18 1.84 -29.59 -1.36
N GLY A 19 2.03 -29.10 -0.13
CA GLY A 19 1.16 -28.08 0.46
C GLY A 19 1.55 -27.81 1.90
N ALA A 20 2.17 -26.65 2.12
CA ALA A 20 2.69 -26.18 3.40
C ALA A 20 1.65 -26.18 4.53
N ALA A 21 2.03 -26.68 5.70
CA ALA A 21 1.57 -26.15 6.97
C ALA A 21 2.53 -26.47 8.11
N SER A 22 2.61 -25.51 9.03
CA SER A 22 2.79 -25.70 10.47
C SER A 22 4.18 -25.58 11.06
N SER A 23 4.39 -24.39 11.63
CA SER A 23 4.77 -24.15 13.03
C SER A 23 5.30 -25.34 13.87
N SER A 24 6.51 -25.08 14.38
CA SER A 24 7.00 -25.34 15.74
C SER A 24 7.73 -26.66 16.07
N ALA A 25 9.06 -26.47 16.14
CA ALA A 25 9.96 -26.84 17.24
C ALA A 25 10.67 -28.21 17.22
N ASN A 26 12.00 -28.09 17.44
CA ASN A 26 12.98 -29.03 18.00
C ASN A 26 13.90 -29.73 16.97
N GLN A 27 15.16 -29.33 16.79
CA GLN A 27 16.21 -29.64 17.77
C GLN A 27 17.48 -28.78 17.67
N THR A 28 18.09 -28.70 18.84
CA THR A 28 19.22 -27.92 19.33
C THR A 28 20.60 -28.33 18.80
N ALA A 29 21.35 -27.34 18.32
CA ALA A 29 22.80 -27.24 18.51
C ALA A 29 23.15 -25.76 18.76
N SER A 30 23.19 -25.37 20.03
CA SER A 30 23.86 -24.15 20.51
C SER A 30 25.36 -24.45 20.49
N LEU A 31 26.26 -23.59 19.98
CA LEU A 31 27.04 -22.61 20.75
C LEU A 31 28.11 -22.12 19.74
N ARG A 32 28.34 -20.85 19.42
CA ARG A 32 28.25 -19.61 20.21
C ARG A 32 27.79 -18.47 19.28
N GLY A 33 26.66 -17.85 19.61
CA GLY A 33 26.20 -16.61 18.98
C GLY A 33 25.01 -16.72 18.03
N ALA A 34 24.12 -17.71 18.21
CA ALA A 34 22.82 -17.73 17.52
C ALA A 34 21.98 -16.52 17.98
N ARG A 35 22.16 -15.39 17.31
CA ARG A 35 21.48 -14.14 17.58
C ARG A 35 19.98 -14.36 17.40
N SER A 36 19.22 -14.25 18.49
CA SER A 36 17.76 -14.16 18.44
C SER A 36 17.42 -12.92 17.60
N CYS A 37 17.03 -13.19 16.36
CA CYS A 37 16.84 -12.16 15.37
C CYS A 37 15.34 -11.96 15.12
N THR A 38 14.97 -10.70 14.95
CA THR A 38 13.62 -10.25 14.66
C THR A 38 13.42 -10.32 13.15
N ALA A 39 12.36 -11.03 12.70
CA ALA A 39 12.02 -11.07 11.28
C ALA A 39 11.57 -9.68 10.81
N SER A 40 11.83 -9.35 9.54
CA SER A 40 11.40 -8.09 8.94
C SER A 40 9.88 -7.95 9.02
N TRP A 41 9.38 -6.71 9.10
CA TRP A 41 7.96 -6.30 9.03
C TRP A 41 6.94 -6.91 10.03
N ALA A 42 7.25 -7.98 10.75
CA ALA A 42 6.30 -8.74 11.56
C ALA A 42 6.49 -8.63 13.09
N TYR A 43 7.66 -8.20 13.57
CA TYR A 43 7.99 -8.23 14.99
C TYR A 43 8.73 -6.97 15.47
N ASP A 44 8.55 -6.65 16.76
CA ASP A 44 9.27 -5.59 17.44
C ASP A 44 10.76 -5.92 17.61
N CYS A 45 11.63 -5.06 17.09
CA CYS A 45 13.07 -5.13 17.33
C CYS A 45 13.54 -4.14 18.41
N LYS A 46 12.62 -3.56 19.18
CA LYS A 46 12.94 -2.53 20.19
C LYS A 46 13.84 -3.08 21.31
N ASP A 47 13.51 -4.27 21.80
CA ASP A 47 14.25 -4.92 22.89
C ASP A 47 15.39 -5.81 22.38
N SER A 48 15.30 -6.29 21.13
CA SER A 48 16.36 -7.00 20.43
C SER A 48 16.59 -6.40 19.04
N PRO A 49 17.53 -5.45 18.88
CA PRO A 49 17.72 -4.76 17.61
C PRO A 49 18.63 -5.56 16.66
N THR A 50 18.30 -6.85 16.49
CA THR A 50 19.00 -7.76 15.59
C THR A 50 18.02 -8.19 14.51
N CYS A 51 18.23 -7.74 13.27
CA CYS A 51 17.43 -8.19 12.13
C CYS A 51 17.99 -9.50 11.57
N CYS A 52 17.13 -10.45 11.23
CA CYS A 52 17.57 -11.73 10.66
C CYS A 52 18.18 -11.57 9.26
N GLU A 53 17.74 -10.58 8.51
CA GLU A 53 18.07 -10.41 7.10
C GLU A 53 19.21 -9.42 6.90
N ALA A 54 20.15 -9.77 6.03
CA ALA A 54 21.31 -8.93 5.75
C ALA A 54 20.89 -7.61 5.07
N GLY A 55 21.36 -6.49 5.61
CA GLY A 55 21.02 -5.15 5.12
C GLY A 55 19.73 -4.54 5.69
N PHE A 56 19.07 -5.22 6.63
CA PHE A 56 17.99 -4.65 7.42
C PHE A 56 18.53 -4.04 8.70
N THR A 57 18.02 -2.86 9.04
CA THR A 57 18.37 -2.12 10.24
C THR A 57 17.13 -1.97 11.09
N CYS A 58 17.27 -2.10 12.41
CA CYS A 58 16.17 -1.88 13.32
C CYS A 58 15.92 -0.37 13.45
N TYR A 59 14.82 0.10 12.86
CA TYR A 59 14.39 1.47 12.93
C TYR A 59 13.20 1.61 13.86
N GLN A 60 13.29 2.59 14.75
CA GLN A 60 12.20 2.93 15.63
C GLN A 60 11.07 3.63 14.85
N LYS A 61 9.86 3.11 14.98
CA LYS A 61 8.64 3.76 14.50
C LYS A 61 8.13 4.73 15.55
N THR A 62 7.97 4.23 16.78
CA THR A 62 7.45 4.98 17.93
C THR A 62 8.26 4.67 19.19
N PRO A 63 8.12 5.45 20.28
CA PRO A 63 8.76 5.13 21.56
C PRO A 63 8.47 3.71 22.08
N ARG A 64 7.39 3.06 21.63
CA ARG A 64 6.99 1.71 22.03
C ARG A 64 7.06 0.65 20.93
N TRP A 65 7.48 1.02 19.71
CA TRP A 65 7.51 0.09 18.57
C TRP A 65 8.73 0.33 17.68
N ALA A 66 9.39 -0.74 17.25
CA ALA A 66 10.51 -0.67 16.30
C ALA A 66 10.46 -1.86 15.34
N ALA A 67 10.83 -1.65 14.08
CA ALA A 67 10.78 -2.69 13.06
C ALA A 67 12.08 -2.75 12.25
N CYS A 68 12.40 -3.96 11.78
CA CYS A 68 13.49 -4.18 10.86
C CYS A 68 13.09 -3.74 9.44
N LEU A 69 13.71 -2.66 8.95
CA LEU A 69 13.48 -2.12 7.60
C LEU A 69 14.81 -1.98 6.86
N LYS A 70 14.75 -1.97 5.53
CA LYS A 70 15.91 -1.67 4.68
C LYS A 70 16.16 -0.16 4.59
N GLN A 71 15.09 0.62 4.56
CA GLN A 71 15.09 2.07 4.47
C GLN A 71 14.00 2.61 5.41
N CYS A 72 14.30 3.69 6.14
CA CYS A 72 13.31 4.37 6.99
C CYS A 72 13.27 5.84 6.61
N ILE A 73 12.08 6.35 6.29
CA ILE A 73 11.85 7.75 5.96
C ILE A 73 11.05 8.39 7.10
N PRO A 74 11.62 9.37 7.83
CA PRO A 74 10.94 10.03 8.94
C PRO A 74 9.62 10.66 8.48
N GLY A 75 8.58 10.56 9.29
CA GLY A 75 7.31 11.26 9.05
C GLY A 75 6.32 10.58 8.10
N ILE A 76 6.69 9.54 7.36
CA ILE A 76 5.75 8.81 6.49
C ILE A 76 5.06 7.71 7.28
N VAL A 77 3.74 7.79 7.42
CA VAL A 77 2.96 6.70 8.00
C VAL A 77 2.89 5.53 7.02
N GLN A 78 3.14 4.30 7.49
CA GLN A 78 2.96 3.13 6.64
C GLN A 78 1.46 2.87 6.39
N PRO A 79 1.04 2.62 5.13
CA PRO A 79 -0.32 2.21 4.83
C PRO A 79 -0.54 0.80 5.40
N GLY A 80 -1.41 0.67 6.42
CA GLY A 80 -1.73 -0.62 7.05
C GLY A 80 -1.85 -0.63 8.58
N ASP A 81 -1.57 0.47 9.29
CA ASP A 81 -1.84 0.54 10.73
C ASP A 81 -3.29 0.94 11.00
N ASP A 82 -3.98 0.16 11.83
CA ASP A 82 -5.34 0.36 12.32
C ASP A 82 -5.50 1.66 13.16
N GLY A 83 -5.46 2.82 12.50
CA GLY A 83 -5.84 4.12 13.05
C GLY A 83 -4.88 4.74 14.06
N LYS A 84 -3.67 4.21 14.25
CA LYS A 84 -2.63 4.79 15.14
C LYS A 84 -1.44 5.31 14.32
N GLN A 85 -1.75 6.12 13.32
CA GLN A 85 -0.81 6.70 12.37
C GLN A 85 0.09 7.75 13.04
N ILE A 86 1.17 7.31 13.69
CA ILE A 86 2.19 8.18 14.29
C ILE A 86 3.37 8.29 13.32
N PRO A 87 3.95 9.49 13.12
CA PRO A 87 5.13 9.67 12.27
C PRO A 87 6.30 8.80 12.74
N TRP A 88 6.98 8.13 11.80
CA TRP A 88 8.18 7.34 12.12
C TRP A 88 9.29 8.27 12.62
N THR A 89 9.87 7.93 13.78
CA THR A 89 11.05 8.64 14.28
C THR A 89 12.33 8.22 13.54
N CYS A 90 12.32 7.05 12.88
CA CYS A 90 13.44 6.47 12.14
C CYS A 90 14.77 6.44 12.90
N ARG A 91 14.70 6.39 14.23
CA ARG A 91 15.89 6.26 15.07
C ARG A 91 16.45 4.85 14.93
N VAL A 92 17.73 4.73 14.59
CA VAL A 92 18.43 3.44 14.50
C VAL A 92 18.67 2.91 15.92
N LEU A 93 18.13 1.73 16.25
CA LEU A 93 18.26 1.12 17.58
C LEU A 93 19.32 0.02 17.65
N GLY A 94 19.73 -0.54 16.52
CA GLY A 94 20.86 -1.48 16.50
C GLY A 94 21.28 -1.89 15.10
N PRO A 95 22.38 -2.65 15.03
CA PRO A 95 23.42 -2.32 14.07
C PRO A 95 23.19 -2.96 12.69
N ALA A 96 23.43 -2.19 11.64
CA ALA A 96 24.31 -2.67 10.58
C ALA A 96 25.75 -2.47 11.12
N PRO A 97 26.60 -3.50 11.30
CA PRO A 97 27.19 -4.25 10.19
C PRO A 97 27.55 -5.75 10.48
N VAL A 98 27.92 -6.51 9.45
CA VAL A 98 29.04 -7.47 9.58
C VAL A 98 30.19 -6.94 8.72
N PRO A 99 31.39 -6.71 9.26
CA PRO A 99 32.58 -6.59 8.43
C PRO A 99 32.84 -7.96 7.80
N ALA A 100 32.81 -8.05 6.47
CA ALA A 100 33.27 -9.27 5.80
C ALA A 100 34.77 -9.44 6.09
N PRO A 101 35.24 -10.57 6.63
CA PRO A 101 36.68 -10.81 6.84
C PRO A 101 37.41 -11.23 5.55
N PHE A 102 36.93 -10.83 4.38
CA PHE A 102 37.64 -11.03 3.12
C PHE A 102 37.85 -9.66 2.45
N PRO A 103 39.03 -9.38 1.87
CA PRO A 103 39.13 -8.35 0.85
C PRO A 103 38.28 -8.84 -0.33
N GLY A 104 36.99 -8.53 -0.29
CA GLY A 104 36.15 -8.61 -1.46
C GLY A 104 36.75 -7.73 -2.56
N PRO A 105 36.45 -8.02 -3.83
CA PRO A 105 36.88 -7.16 -4.93
C PRO A 105 36.50 -5.71 -4.59
N ALA A 106 37.44 -4.80 -4.83
CA ALA A 106 37.27 -3.38 -4.56
C ALA A 106 35.88 -2.94 -5.08
N PRO A 107 35.13 -2.14 -4.30
CA PRO A 107 33.84 -1.66 -4.75
C PRO A 107 34.00 -1.04 -6.14
N PRO A 108 33.04 -1.23 -7.06
CA PRO A 108 33.10 -0.58 -8.36
C PRO A 108 33.26 0.92 -8.11
N ALA A 109 34.11 1.57 -8.92
CA ALA A 109 34.30 3.00 -8.84
C ALA A 109 32.94 3.70 -8.78
N PRO A 110 32.81 4.79 -8.00
CA PRO A 110 31.59 5.59 -8.02
C PRO A 110 31.19 5.82 -9.47
N GLY A 111 29.94 5.51 -9.80
CA GLY A 111 29.42 5.77 -11.13
C GLY A 111 29.65 7.23 -11.53
N PRO A 112 29.68 7.55 -12.83
CA PRO A 112 29.78 8.94 -13.25
C PRO A 112 28.71 9.77 -12.53
N PRO A 113 29.03 11.02 -12.14
CA PRO A 113 28.04 11.89 -11.52
C PRO A 113 26.82 11.99 -12.43
N PRO A 114 25.61 12.12 -11.85
CA PRO A 114 24.41 12.29 -12.66
C PRO A 114 24.61 13.46 -13.63
N PRO A 115 24.05 13.36 -14.85
CA PRO A 115 24.12 14.47 -15.79
C PRO A 115 23.57 15.73 -15.11
N ALA A 116 24.20 16.87 -15.38
CA ALA A 116 23.75 18.15 -14.86
C ALA A 116 22.24 18.34 -15.17
N PRO A 117 21.47 19.01 -14.28
CA PRO A 117 20.08 19.30 -14.54
C PRO A 117 19.94 19.98 -15.91
N GLN A 118 19.25 19.32 -16.84
CA GLN A 118 18.94 19.93 -18.11
C GLN A 118 17.97 21.09 -17.87
N PRO A 119 18.08 22.21 -18.60
CA PRO A 119 17.06 23.24 -18.58
C PRO A 119 15.68 22.64 -18.87
N PRO A 120 14.60 23.15 -18.25
CA PRO A 120 13.26 22.68 -18.56
C PRO A 120 13.03 22.82 -20.07
N ALA A 121 12.49 21.77 -20.69
CA ALA A 121 12.11 21.80 -22.08
C ALA A 121 11.17 22.99 -22.34
N PRO A 122 11.21 23.62 -23.54
CA PRO A 122 10.25 24.64 -23.90
C PRO A 122 8.84 24.11 -23.68
N LEU A 123 8.01 24.89 -22.98
CA LEU A 123 6.60 24.55 -22.80
C LEU A 123 5.95 24.38 -24.17
N PRO A 124 5.06 23.39 -24.34
CA PRO A 124 4.29 23.27 -25.57
C PRO A 124 3.48 24.57 -25.79
N PRO A 125 3.20 24.94 -27.05
CA PRO A 125 2.34 26.07 -27.33
C PRO A 125 0.99 25.85 -26.65
N ALA A 126 0.45 26.92 -26.06
CA ALA A 126 -0.85 26.86 -25.41
C ALA A 126 -1.91 26.30 -26.38
N PRO A 127 -2.82 25.43 -25.91
CA PRO A 127 -3.92 24.97 -26.74
C PRO A 127 -4.74 26.18 -27.22
N ALA A 128 -5.15 26.14 -28.49
CA ALA A 128 -6.05 27.15 -29.03
C ALA A 128 -7.33 27.22 -28.17
N PRO A 129 -7.91 28.42 -27.99
CA PRO A 129 -9.17 28.55 -27.27
C PRO A 129 -10.24 27.65 -27.91
N PRO A 130 -11.10 26.99 -27.11
CA PRO A 130 -12.19 26.19 -27.65
C PRO A 130 -13.05 27.07 -28.55
N LEU A 131 -13.35 26.57 -29.75
CA LEU A 131 -14.30 27.22 -30.65
C LEU A 131 -15.64 27.41 -29.92
N PRO A 132 -16.38 28.49 -30.20
CA PRO A 132 -17.71 28.67 -29.63
C PRO A 132 -18.58 27.45 -29.95
N PRO A 133 -19.38 26.95 -28.99
CA PRO A 133 -20.27 25.82 -29.24
C PRO A 133 -21.21 26.19 -30.40
N ALA A 134 -21.35 25.27 -31.36
CA ALA A 134 -22.31 25.41 -32.43
C ALA A 134 -23.72 25.69 -31.84
N PRO A 135 -24.57 26.47 -32.52
CA PRO A 135 -25.93 26.73 -32.05
C PRO A 135 -26.65 25.40 -31.81
N ALA A 136 -27.08 25.17 -30.57
CA ALA A 136 -27.79 23.96 -30.20
C ALA A 136 -29.09 23.84 -31.03
N PRO A 137 -29.50 22.63 -31.43
CA PRO A 137 -30.78 22.43 -32.09
C PRO A 137 -31.91 22.93 -31.17
N PRO A 138 -33.02 23.46 -31.72
CA PRO A 138 -34.14 23.94 -30.93
C PRO A 138 -34.69 22.77 -30.10
N VAL A 139 -34.56 22.86 -28.77
CA VAL A 139 -35.18 21.89 -27.87
C VAL A 139 -36.69 22.10 -27.94
N PRO A 140 -37.50 21.06 -28.23
CA PRO A 140 -38.94 21.20 -28.17
C PRO A 140 -39.33 21.57 -26.73
N CYS A 141 -40.04 22.69 -26.58
CA CYS A 141 -40.54 23.15 -25.30
C CYS A 141 -41.71 22.26 -24.84
N GLU A 142 -41.40 21.15 -24.20
CA GLU A 142 -42.40 20.31 -23.57
C GLU A 142 -41.82 19.54 -22.37
N ASP A 143 -42.69 19.28 -21.40
CA ASP A 143 -42.37 18.38 -20.29
C ASP A 143 -42.58 16.93 -20.74
N LYS A 144 -41.50 16.17 -20.82
CA LYS A 144 -41.50 14.74 -21.20
C LYS A 144 -41.79 13.81 -20.04
N HIS A 145 -41.95 14.34 -18.83
CA HIS A 145 -42.21 13.54 -17.64
C HIS A 145 -43.42 14.06 -16.86
N ARG A 146 -44.31 13.14 -16.46
CA ARG A 146 -45.55 13.46 -15.73
C ARG A 146 -45.34 14.13 -14.35
N TYR A 147 -44.13 14.04 -13.80
CA TYR A 147 -43.77 14.64 -12.51
C TYR A 147 -42.93 15.91 -12.64
N CYS A 148 -42.79 16.46 -13.85
CA CYS A 148 -41.98 17.67 -14.06
C CYS A 148 -42.43 18.84 -13.18
N GLU A 149 -43.75 19.05 -13.03
CA GLU A 149 -44.30 20.11 -12.17
C GLU A 149 -43.91 19.90 -10.69
N ALA A 150 -44.10 18.68 -10.17
CA ALA A 150 -43.75 18.34 -8.78
C ALA A 150 -42.24 18.49 -8.52
N TRP A 151 -41.40 18.13 -9.49
CA TRP A 151 -39.95 18.27 -9.38
C TRP A 151 -39.49 19.72 -9.50
N ALA A 152 -40.12 20.51 -10.38
CA ALA A 152 -39.87 21.94 -10.46
C ALA A 152 -40.22 22.64 -9.14
N LEU A 153 -41.38 22.33 -8.54
CA LEU A 153 -41.77 22.81 -7.22
C LEU A 153 -40.83 22.36 -6.10
N ALA A 154 -40.24 21.17 -6.22
CA ALA A 154 -39.23 20.65 -5.32
C ALA A 154 -37.83 21.25 -5.55
N GLY A 155 -37.68 22.22 -6.47
CA GLY A 155 -36.40 22.90 -6.75
C GLY A 155 -35.42 22.09 -7.59
N GLN A 156 -35.88 21.08 -8.33
CA GLN A 156 -35.00 20.25 -9.16
C GLN A 156 -34.40 21.01 -10.36
N CYS A 157 -34.99 22.13 -10.77
CA CYS A 157 -34.40 22.97 -11.83
C CYS A 157 -33.03 23.51 -11.43
N GLU A 158 -32.81 23.78 -10.13
CA GLU A 158 -31.53 24.25 -9.59
C GLU A 158 -30.65 23.10 -9.10
N GLN A 159 -31.26 22.05 -8.52
CA GLN A 159 -30.53 20.90 -7.98
C GLN A 159 -30.11 19.89 -9.05
N ASN A 160 -30.85 19.80 -10.15
CA ASN A 160 -30.58 18.88 -11.26
C ASN A 160 -30.92 19.52 -12.63
N PRO A 161 -30.23 20.61 -12.99
CA PRO A 161 -30.51 21.37 -14.20
C PRO A 161 -30.35 20.52 -15.46
N GLY A 162 -29.31 19.67 -15.54
CA GLY A 162 -29.07 18.85 -16.73
C GLY A 162 -30.24 17.92 -17.08
N TYR A 163 -30.83 17.27 -16.07
CA TYR A 163 -31.99 16.41 -16.30
C TYR A 163 -33.26 17.22 -16.56
N MET A 164 -33.50 18.24 -15.73
CA MET A 164 -34.72 19.04 -15.85
C MET A 164 -34.77 19.86 -17.14
N TYR A 165 -33.64 20.27 -17.70
CA TYR A 165 -33.61 21.06 -18.93
C TYR A 165 -33.94 20.23 -20.16
N VAL A 166 -33.70 18.91 -20.12
CA VAL A 166 -33.96 17.99 -21.23
C VAL A 166 -35.34 17.33 -21.11
N MET A 167 -35.78 17.09 -19.88
CA MET A 167 -37.00 16.35 -19.56
C MET A 167 -38.16 17.23 -19.14
N CYS A 168 -37.89 18.39 -18.54
CA CYS A 168 -38.86 19.25 -17.88
C CYS A 168 -38.64 20.73 -18.26
N THR A 169 -38.36 20.98 -19.53
CA THR A 169 -37.94 22.29 -20.04
C THR A 169 -39.02 23.35 -19.80
N LYS A 170 -40.29 22.97 -19.86
CA LYS A 170 -41.44 23.86 -19.63
C LYS A 170 -41.67 24.10 -18.14
N ALA A 171 -41.61 23.07 -17.30
CA ALA A 171 -41.77 23.21 -15.85
C ALA A 171 -40.65 24.05 -15.21
N CYS A 172 -39.46 24.08 -15.79
CA CYS A 172 -38.36 24.98 -15.37
C CYS A 172 -38.42 26.37 -15.99
N GLY A 173 -39.44 26.71 -16.78
CA GLY A 173 -39.60 28.05 -17.34
C GLY A 173 -38.53 28.43 -18.36
N LEU A 174 -37.92 27.46 -19.04
CA LEU A 174 -36.84 27.69 -20.02
C LEU A 174 -37.37 27.93 -21.44
N CYS A 175 -38.68 27.92 -21.60
CA CYS A 175 -39.34 28.19 -22.86
C CYS A 175 -39.68 29.67 -22.99
N GLY A 176 -39.32 30.28 -24.13
CA GLY A 176 -39.67 31.65 -24.51
C GLY A 176 -40.29 31.69 -25.89
#